data_AF-A0A6P0NNC7-F1
#
_entry.id   AF-A0A6P0NNC7-F1
#
_cell.length_a   1.000
_cell.length_b   1.000
_cell.length_c   1.000
_cell.angle_alpha   90.00
_cell.angle_beta   90.00
_cell.angle_gamma   90.00
#
_symmetry.space_group_name_H-M   'P 1'
#
loop_
_entity.id
_entity.type
_entity.pdbx_description
1 polymer ?
#
loop_
_entity_poly.entity_id
_entity_poly.type
_entity_poly.pdbx_seq_one_letter_code
_entity_poly.pdbx_strand_id
1 'polypeptide(L)'
;MSIYQEFRTTFTDKNYKYTTTVLHSGFVIAFAMDDDRKIYYTVLDSMQAPVDLPEPRLLSFPEEITTVGNALFYPTPMPIVKKQDNIEELPEELQEGRIDNTDQDPFLSTTAFLTADQPFQIFSDGRYIYLFRQAIAEDHKLMVYPTGQRRGERGTRDKNRDDVYKENGEAVPVANQTLLVDRFVFSLGGEQGPTLQPKLEIRYQRSKHKTLRQSNKDTLGTEDMAQNKFYEPTQELSLVGKMHKGMFSVLQLPTQINEQKRWQIFCYNNTTGLLDSFNIEVAKDGLFNTFGTRRYTSPDPEYQSAVFERQPGSCPFTKKPLILITEKGGAAESALRFLGKEDKSSVTVANTDERMDIFKDNSFTVECWAKAEKVDGFHRFFSQHTDDGKVTTAGIVKKKLSFYISNESGHGIISSETYTDSDWHH
;
A
#
# COMPACT_ATOMS: atom_id res chain seq x y z
N MET A 1 26.56 46.63 4.98
CA MET A 1 25.96 45.31 4.69
C MET A 1 26.92 44.56 3.80
N SER A 2 27.22 43.30 4.08
CA SER A 2 28.06 42.50 3.17
C SER A 2 27.19 42.02 2.01
N ILE A 3 27.73 41.95 0.79
CA ILE A 3 27.07 41.41 -0.42
C ILE A 3 26.32 40.09 -0.16
N TYR A 4 26.77 39.27 0.80
CA TYR A 4 26.12 38.01 1.16
C TYR A 4 24.77 38.16 1.88
N GLN A 5 24.47 39.33 2.47
CA GLN A 5 23.18 39.56 3.13
C GLN A 5 22.05 39.82 2.10
N GLU A 6 22.38 40.30 0.90
CA GLU A 6 21.39 40.58 -0.16
C GLU A 6 20.85 39.31 -0.82
N PHE A 7 21.52 38.17 -0.65
CA PHE A 7 21.12 36.87 -1.21
C PHE A 7 20.55 35.90 -0.17
N ARG A 8 20.23 36.38 1.04
CA ARG A 8 19.83 35.52 2.16
C ARG A 8 18.54 36.01 2.82
N THR A 9 17.46 35.30 2.59
CA THR A 9 16.27 35.33 3.45
C THR A 9 16.44 34.29 4.55
N THR A 10 16.22 34.65 5.82
CA THR A 10 16.30 33.71 6.96
C THR A 10 14.97 33.67 7.68
N PHE A 11 14.38 32.48 7.75
CA PHE A 11 13.23 32.20 8.59
C PHE A 11 13.74 31.76 9.97
N THR A 12 13.35 32.47 11.02
CA THR A 12 13.80 32.23 12.42
C THR A 12 12.68 31.73 13.33
N ASP A 13 11.48 31.58 12.78
CA ASP A 13 10.27 31.13 13.45
C ASP A 13 10.28 29.62 13.75
N LYS A 14 11.08 28.84 13.01
CA LYS A 14 11.18 27.39 13.16
C LYS A 14 12.62 26.91 13.05
N ASN A 15 12.90 25.80 13.71
CA ASN A 15 14.14 25.05 13.53
C ASN A 15 13.91 23.94 12.50
N TYR A 16 14.51 24.09 11.31
CA TYR A 16 14.40 23.11 10.23
C TYR A 16 15.59 22.14 10.29
N LYS A 17 15.31 20.83 10.43
CA LYS A 17 16.33 19.77 10.55
C LYS A 17 16.75 19.18 9.21
N TYR A 18 15.77 18.71 8.44
CA TYR A 18 16.01 17.96 7.21
C TYR A 18 15.48 18.75 6.03
N THR A 19 16.33 19.02 5.05
CA THR A 19 15.98 19.82 3.89
C THR A 19 16.26 19.06 2.61
N THR A 20 15.45 19.34 1.59
CA THR A 20 15.67 18.81 0.24
C THR A 20 15.01 19.73 -0.78
N THR A 21 15.40 19.61 -2.04
CA THR A 21 14.84 20.40 -3.14
C THR A 21 14.46 19.51 -4.31
N VAL A 22 13.51 19.94 -5.13
CA VAL A 22 13.20 19.29 -6.40
C VAL A 22 12.96 20.34 -7.48
N LEU A 23 13.36 20.02 -8.71
CA LEU A 23 12.95 20.77 -9.89
C LEU A 23 11.67 20.12 -10.45
N HIS A 24 10.61 20.91 -10.60
CA HIS A 24 9.35 20.44 -11.16
C HIS A 24 8.74 21.52 -12.05
N SER A 25 8.47 21.18 -13.31
CA SER A 25 7.85 22.11 -14.28
C SER A 25 8.55 23.47 -14.39
N GLY A 26 9.89 23.48 -14.25
CA GLY A 26 10.70 24.70 -14.29
C GLY A 26 10.83 25.46 -12.96
N PHE A 27 10.10 25.05 -11.92
CA PHE A 27 10.19 25.66 -10.59
C PHE A 27 11.08 24.83 -9.67
N VAL A 28 11.92 25.51 -8.88
CA VAL A 28 12.63 24.87 -7.78
C VAL A 28 11.73 24.94 -6.56
N ILE A 29 11.47 23.80 -5.94
CA ILE A 29 10.65 23.72 -4.74
C ILE A 29 11.54 23.21 -3.62
N ALA A 30 11.68 24.01 -2.58
CA ALA A 30 12.44 23.66 -1.39
C ALA A 30 11.50 23.13 -0.31
N PHE A 31 11.91 22.04 0.35
CA PHE A 31 11.19 21.41 1.44
C PHE A 31 12.06 21.36 2.67
N ALA A 32 11.43 21.48 3.83
CA ALA A 32 12.09 21.40 5.12
C ALA A 32 11.19 20.76 6.17
N MET A 33 11.71 19.80 6.92
CA MET A 33 11.06 19.24 8.11
C MET A 33 11.55 19.98 9.36
N ASP A 34 10.63 20.38 10.23
CA ASP A 34 10.96 21.00 11.52
C ASP A 34 11.14 19.98 12.66
N ASP A 35 11.44 20.48 13.86
CA ASP A 35 11.61 19.67 15.07
C ASP A 35 10.34 18.88 15.48
N ASP A 36 9.16 19.34 15.06
CA ASP A 36 7.86 18.70 15.31
C ASP A 36 7.49 17.66 14.22
N ARG A 37 8.39 17.41 13.25
CA ARG A 37 8.22 16.53 12.09
C ARG A 37 7.19 17.05 11.07
N LYS A 38 6.85 18.33 11.11
CA LYS A 38 6.01 18.98 10.12
C LYS A 38 6.86 19.36 8.91
N ILE A 39 6.37 19.04 7.72
CA ILE A 39 7.06 19.35 6.47
C ILE A 39 6.49 20.64 5.91
N TYR A 40 7.36 21.60 5.67
CA TYR A 40 7.09 22.87 5.02
C TYR A 40 7.69 22.89 3.63
N TYR A 41 7.12 23.71 2.75
CA TYR A 41 7.67 23.94 1.43
C TYR A 41 7.58 25.41 1.01
N THR A 42 8.49 25.82 0.14
CA THR A 42 8.42 27.10 -0.56
C THR A 42 8.76 26.90 -2.03
N VAL A 43 8.13 27.66 -2.90
CA VAL A 43 8.34 27.59 -4.35
C VAL A 43 9.20 28.77 -4.74
N LEU A 44 10.38 28.49 -5.29
CA LEU A 44 11.25 29.49 -5.88
C LEU A 44 10.88 29.67 -7.34
N ASP A 45 10.39 30.87 -7.67
CA ASP A 45 10.27 31.31 -9.05
C ASP A 45 11.63 31.82 -9.53
N SER A 46 12.40 30.96 -10.20
CA SER A 46 13.72 31.30 -10.73
C SER A 46 13.69 32.34 -11.86
N MET A 47 12.50 32.69 -12.37
CA MET A 47 12.34 33.69 -13.43
C MET A 47 12.22 35.12 -12.89
N GLN A 48 12.11 35.28 -11.57
CA GLN A 48 12.08 36.58 -10.90
C GLN A 48 13.27 36.71 -9.96
N ALA A 49 14.20 37.63 -10.27
CA ALA A 49 15.32 37.99 -9.40
C ALA A 49 15.14 39.42 -8.85
N PRO A 50 15.60 39.72 -7.63
CA PRO A 50 15.36 39.02 -6.37
C PRO A 50 14.13 39.61 -5.67
N VAL A 51 13.18 38.77 -5.29
CA VAL A 51 12.06 39.15 -4.42
C VAL A 51 12.12 38.20 -3.24
N ASP A 52 11.96 38.73 -2.03
CA ASP A 52 11.98 37.97 -0.77
C ASP A 52 11.31 36.59 -0.93
N LEU A 53 11.96 35.55 -0.38
CA LEU A 53 11.36 34.21 -0.42
C LEU A 53 10.00 34.25 0.29
N PRO A 54 8.94 33.72 -0.33
CA PRO A 54 7.66 33.64 0.34
C PRO A 54 7.77 32.73 1.57
N GLU A 55 7.00 33.05 2.60
CA GLU A 55 6.97 32.26 3.83
C GLU A 55 6.69 30.78 3.54
N PRO A 56 7.45 29.84 4.15
CA PRO A 56 7.23 28.41 3.97
C PRO A 56 5.81 28.00 4.38
N ARG A 57 5.12 27.29 3.49
CA ARG A 57 3.77 26.77 3.73
C ARG A 57 3.84 25.37 4.30
N LEU A 58 2.97 25.07 5.25
CA LEU A 58 2.80 23.70 5.74
C LEU A 58 2.28 22.81 4.59
N LEU A 59 2.91 21.66 4.39
CA LEU A 59 2.46 20.68 3.40
C LEU A 59 1.25 19.92 3.96
N SER A 60 0.14 19.91 3.21
CA SER A 60 -1.06 19.15 3.57
C SER A 60 -0.90 17.67 3.23
N PHE A 61 -1.39 16.77 4.07
CA PHE A 61 -1.34 15.32 3.85
C PHE A 61 -2.74 14.72 3.73
N PRO A 62 -2.88 13.57 3.06
CA PRO A 62 -4.14 12.81 3.04
C PRO A 62 -4.57 12.36 4.45
N GLU A 63 -5.86 12.11 4.63
CA GLU A 63 -6.47 11.60 5.87
C GLU A 63 -6.58 10.08 5.90
N GLU A 64 -6.04 9.39 4.90
CA GLU A 64 -6.15 7.94 4.76
C GLU A 64 -4.80 7.34 4.35
N ILE A 65 -4.55 6.12 4.81
CA ILE A 65 -3.40 5.31 4.43
C ILE A 65 -3.86 3.99 3.82
N THR A 66 -3.13 3.49 2.82
CA THR A 66 -3.37 2.16 2.23
C THR A 66 -2.06 1.43 1.99
N THR A 67 -2.08 0.11 2.13
CA THR A 67 -0.92 -0.74 1.86
C THR A 67 -0.86 -1.06 0.36
N VAL A 68 0.29 -0.81 -0.26
CA VAL A 68 0.52 -1.10 -1.68
C VAL A 68 0.38 -2.61 -1.94
N GLY A 69 -0.37 -2.97 -3.00
CA GLY A 69 -0.66 -4.36 -3.36
C GLY A 69 -1.96 -4.90 -2.76
N ASN A 70 -2.56 -4.20 -1.79
CA ASN A 70 -3.77 -4.61 -1.09
C ASN A 70 -5.04 -3.91 -1.61
N ALA A 71 -5.18 -3.79 -2.93
CA ALA A 71 -6.21 -2.96 -3.58
C ALA A 71 -7.68 -3.39 -3.36
N LEU A 72 -7.91 -4.56 -2.75
CA LEU A 72 -9.25 -5.02 -2.34
C LEU A 72 -9.67 -4.48 -0.97
N PHE A 73 -8.73 -3.99 -0.17
CA PHE A 73 -9.01 -3.44 1.15
C PHE A 73 -9.29 -1.95 1.08
N TYR A 74 -10.20 -1.50 1.93
CA TYR A 74 -10.48 -0.09 2.12
C TYR A 74 -9.25 0.61 2.72
N PRO A 75 -8.92 1.84 2.28
CA PRO A 75 -7.96 2.68 2.97
C PRO A 75 -8.37 2.87 4.43
N THR A 76 -7.40 2.91 5.34
CA THR A 76 -7.64 3.16 6.76
C THR A 76 -7.65 4.67 7.00
N PRO A 77 -8.79 5.27 7.41
CA PRO A 77 -8.83 6.68 7.78
C PRO A 77 -8.07 6.94 9.08
N MET A 78 -7.42 8.09 9.18
CA MET A 78 -6.71 8.53 10.38
C MET A 78 -7.71 8.96 11.48
N PRO A 79 -7.30 8.97 12.77
CA PRO A 79 -8.13 9.52 13.84
C PRO A 79 -8.48 10.99 13.57
N ILE A 80 -9.61 11.46 14.07
CA ILE A 80 -9.96 12.88 14.04
C ILE A 80 -9.53 13.50 15.36
N VAL A 81 -8.71 14.55 15.32
CA VAL A 81 -8.21 15.24 16.52
C VAL A 81 -8.54 16.72 16.40
N LYS A 82 -9.19 17.29 17.43
CA LYS A 82 -9.48 18.73 17.50
C LYS A 82 -8.24 19.54 17.88
N LYS A 83 -8.10 20.74 17.31
CA LYS A 83 -6.97 21.67 17.55
C LYS A 83 -6.76 22.04 19.03
N GLN A 84 -7.83 22.13 19.83
CA GLN A 84 -7.77 22.74 21.16
C GLN A 84 -7.34 21.76 22.27
N ASP A 85 -7.68 20.48 22.16
CA ASP A 85 -7.57 19.57 23.30
C ASP A 85 -6.69 18.33 23.06
N ASN A 86 -6.18 18.09 21.84
CA ASN A 86 -5.46 16.86 21.45
C ASN A 86 -6.24 15.55 21.70
N ILE A 87 -7.55 15.64 21.98
CA ILE A 87 -8.45 14.53 22.23
C ILE A 87 -8.92 13.96 20.88
N GLU A 88 -8.88 12.64 20.74
CA GLU A 88 -9.48 11.94 19.60
C GLU A 88 -11.00 11.94 19.74
N GLU A 89 -11.71 12.25 18.66
CA GLU A 89 -13.16 12.06 18.65
C GLU A 89 -13.52 10.61 18.37
N LEU A 90 -14.42 10.07 19.18
CA LEU A 90 -14.96 8.73 18.94
C LEU A 90 -15.89 8.75 17.72
N PRO A 91 -15.97 7.66 16.94
CA PRO A 91 -16.84 7.57 15.77
C PRO A 91 -18.32 7.89 16.05
N GLU A 92 -18.80 7.62 17.26
CA GLU A 92 -20.18 7.87 17.70
C GLU A 92 -20.47 9.36 17.98
N GLU A 93 -19.44 10.16 18.25
CA GLU A 93 -19.56 11.60 18.56
C GLU A 93 -19.50 12.48 17.30
N LEU A 94 -19.11 11.90 16.17
CA LEU A 94 -19.12 12.58 14.87
C LEU A 94 -20.56 12.70 14.36
N GLN A 95 -21.16 13.88 14.47
CA GLN A 95 -22.45 14.17 13.85
C GLN A 95 -22.40 13.88 12.35
N GLU A 96 -23.49 13.30 11.84
CA GLU A 96 -23.64 12.71 10.51
C GLU A 96 -22.81 13.37 9.39
N GLY A 97 -21.74 12.69 8.98
CA GLY A 97 -21.21 12.69 7.61
C GLY A 97 -20.36 13.88 7.17
N ARG A 98 -20.45 15.05 7.83
CA ARG A 98 -19.60 16.20 7.51
C ARG A 98 -18.60 16.42 8.61
N ILE A 99 -17.35 16.11 8.31
CA ILE A 99 -16.23 16.51 9.14
C ILE A 99 -16.09 18.03 8.95
N ASP A 100 -16.26 18.81 10.02
CA ASP A 100 -15.89 20.22 9.96
C ASP A 100 -14.36 20.34 10.03
N ASN A 101 -13.73 20.31 8.86
CA ASN A 101 -12.28 20.36 8.71
C ASN A 101 -11.66 21.65 9.31
N THR A 102 -12.46 22.66 9.66
CA THR A 102 -11.93 23.92 10.21
C THR A 102 -11.39 23.78 11.64
N ASP A 103 -11.94 22.84 12.42
CA ASP A 103 -11.55 22.61 13.82
C ASP A 103 -10.56 21.45 14.00
N GLN A 104 -10.28 20.71 12.92
CA GLN A 104 -9.35 19.58 12.94
C GLN A 104 -7.89 20.01 12.98
N ASP A 105 -7.09 19.32 13.77
CA ASP A 105 -5.65 19.47 13.73
C ASP A 105 -5.09 18.93 12.40
N PRO A 106 -4.43 19.78 11.59
CA PRO A 106 -4.00 19.41 10.23
C PRO A 106 -2.82 18.41 10.21
N PHE A 107 -2.16 18.19 11.36
CA PHE A 107 -1.06 17.25 11.50
C PHE A 107 -1.51 15.93 12.12
N LEU A 108 -2.28 15.98 13.21
CA LEU A 108 -2.72 14.80 13.96
C LEU A 108 -3.91 14.07 13.32
N SER A 109 -4.68 14.74 12.46
CA SER A 109 -5.81 14.13 11.75
C SER A 109 -5.46 13.61 10.35
N THR A 110 -4.19 13.69 9.96
CA THR A 110 -3.71 13.28 8.62
C THR A 110 -2.60 12.26 8.73
N THR A 111 -2.12 11.70 7.62
CA THR A 111 -0.97 10.78 7.67
C THR A 111 0.36 11.49 7.94
N ALA A 112 0.37 12.82 8.08
CA ALA A 112 1.56 13.62 8.36
C ALA A 112 2.26 13.15 9.64
N PHE A 113 1.51 12.84 10.71
CA PHE A 113 2.12 12.45 11.98
C PHE A 113 2.76 11.06 11.99
N LEU A 114 2.49 10.24 10.98
CA LEU A 114 3.17 8.96 10.77
C LEU A 114 4.62 9.17 10.27
N THR A 115 5.04 10.39 9.93
CA THR A 115 6.40 10.69 9.48
C THR A 115 7.41 10.56 10.62
N ALA A 116 8.47 9.77 10.46
CA ALA A 116 9.57 9.73 11.42
C ALA A 116 10.41 11.02 11.40
N ASP A 117 11.02 11.36 12.54
CA ASP A 117 11.99 12.47 12.66
C ASP A 117 13.33 12.10 11.97
N GLN A 118 13.29 11.94 10.66
CA GLN A 118 14.37 11.42 9.83
C GLN A 118 14.42 12.11 8.46
N PRO A 119 15.55 12.02 7.74
CA PRO A 119 15.63 12.49 6.36
C PRO A 119 14.53 11.88 5.47
N PHE A 120 14.05 12.67 4.52
CA PHE A 120 13.03 12.31 3.54
C PHE A 120 13.51 12.67 2.14
N GLN A 121 12.89 12.09 1.11
CA GLN A 121 13.27 12.33 -0.28
C GLN A 121 12.08 12.84 -1.09
N ILE A 122 12.34 13.82 -1.95
CA ILE A 122 11.36 14.30 -2.95
C ILE A 122 11.81 13.85 -4.33
N PHE A 123 10.87 13.40 -5.15
CA PHE A 123 11.09 13.02 -6.54
C PHE A 123 10.03 13.65 -7.44
N SER A 124 10.41 14.03 -8.65
CA SER A 124 9.49 14.58 -9.66
C SER A 124 9.59 13.72 -10.92
N ASP A 125 8.45 13.23 -11.41
CA ASP A 125 8.39 12.54 -12.71
C ASP A 125 7.98 13.50 -13.86
N GLY A 126 7.89 14.80 -13.56
CA GLY A 126 7.40 15.85 -14.46
C GLY A 126 5.89 16.04 -14.47
N ARG A 127 5.10 15.05 -14.03
CA ARG A 127 3.64 15.14 -13.90
C ARG A 127 3.20 15.31 -12.45
N TYR A 128 3.89 14.65 -11.54
CA TYR A 128 3.62 14.62 -10.12
C TYR A 128 4.91 14.83 -9.33
N ILE A 129 4.73 15.28 -8.09
CA ILE A 129 5.79 15.32 -7.08
C ILE A 129 5.48 14.24 -6.05
N TYR A 130 6.45 13.38 -5.77
CA TYR A 130 6.38 12.29 -4.82
C TYR A 130 7.21 12.66 -3.60
N LEU A 131 6.62 12.50 -2.43
CA LEU A 131 7.30 12.57 -1.14
C LEU A 131 7.46 11.16 -0.61
N PHE A 132 8.71 10.74 -0.41
CA PHE A 132 9.09 9.50 0.23
C PHE A 132 9.58 9.76 1.63
N ARG A 133 9.01 9.10 2.62
CA ARG A 133 9.34 9.31 4.04
C ARG A 133 9.27 8.00 4.82
N GLN A 134 10.12 7.87 5.82
CA GLN A 134 10.06 6.74 6.74
C GLN A 134 8.87 6.89 7.70
N ALA A 135 8.11 5.82 7.92
CA ALA A 135 7.10 5.74 8.96
C ALA A 135 7.72 5.67 10.37
N ILE A 136 7.01 6.19 11.36
CA ILE A 136 7.35 6.01 12.78
C ILE A 136 7.39 4.53 13.18
N ALA A 137 8.10 4.24 14.26
CA ALA A 137 8.17 2.91 14.84
C ALA A 137 6.90 2.58 15.65
N GLU A 138 6.60 1.28 15.80
CA GLU A 138 5.44 0.78 16.56
C GLU A 138 5.33 1.29 18.00
N ASP A 139 6.46 1.55 18.65
CA ASP A 139 6.55 2.03 20.02
C ASP A 139 6.41 3.57 20.14
N HIS A 140 6.27 4.26 19.02
CA HIS A 140 6.11 5.71 19.01
C HIS A 140 4.74 6.11 19.61
N LYS A 141 4.75 7.14 20.47
CA LYS A 141 3.56 7.62 21.20
C LYS A 141 2.37 8.04 20.33
N LEU A 142 2.63 8.35 19.07
CA LEU A 142 1.60 8.72 18.09
C LEU A 142 1.37 7.58 17.07
N MET A 143 1.64 6.33 17.41
CA MET A 143 1.29 5.24 16.52
C MET A 143 -0.24 5.11 16.43
N VAL A 144 -0.73 4.74 15.24
CA VAL A 144 -2.15 4.46 14.99
C VAL A 144 -2.34 2.99 14.77
N TYR A 145 -3.46 2.50 15.29
CA TYR A 145 -3.92 1.13 15.13
C TYR A 145 -5.28 1.17 14.43
N PRO A 146 -5.48 0.38 13.35
CA PRO A 146 -6.81 0.23 12.76
C PRO A 146 -7.79 -0.28 13.83
N THR A 147 -9.01 0.23 13.82
CA THR A 147 -10.11 -0.38 14.58
C THR A 147 -10.85 -1.40 13.71
N GLY A 148 -11.75 -2.17 14.33
CA GLY A 148 -12.60 -3.13 13.67
C GLY A 148 -11.97 -4.49 13.42
N GLN A 149 -12.82 -5.44 13.06
CA GLN A 149 -12.41 -6.79 12.64
C GLN A 149 -11.80 -6.78 11.21
N ARG A 150 -11.87 -5.64 10.49
CA ARG A 150 -11.48 -5.50 9.08
C ARG A 150 -10.72 -4.19 8.86
N ARG A 151 -9.69 -4.22 8.01
CA ARG A 151 -9.01 -3.00 7.54
C ARG A 151 -9.99 -2.12 6.75
N GLY A 152 -9.99 -0.82 7.01
CA GLY A 152 -10.92 0.14 6.38
C GLY A 152 -11.71 0.99 7.37
N GLU A 153 -11.77 0.58 8.62
CA GLU A 153 -12.34 1.37 9.71
C GLU A 153 -11.32 2.41 10.20
N ARG A 154 -11.82 3.46 10.87
CA ARG A 154 -11.00 4.59 11.32
C ARG A 154 -9.95 4.11 12.33
N GLY A 155 -8.72 4.56 12.20
CA GLY A 155 -7.66 4.28 13.16
C GLY A 155 -7.85 5.02 14.48
N THR A 156 -7.18 4.55 15.52
CA THR A 156 -7.09 5.18 16.85
C THR A 156 -5.65 5.19 17.36
N ARG A 157 -5.27 6.17 18.18
CA ARG A 157 -3.99 6.16 18.91
C ARG A 157 -4.06 5.36 20.22
N ASP A 158 -5.24 4.94 20.67
CA ASP A 158 -5.36 4.11 21.86
C ASP A 158 -5.16 2.63 21.50
N LYS A 159 -3.93 2.14 21.70
CA LYS A 159 -3.56 0.73 21.49
C LYS A 159 -4.40 -0.25 22.33
N ASN A 160 -4.93 0.19 23.47
CA ASN A 160 -5.59 -0.68 24.44
C ASN A 160 -7.10 -0.83 24.21
N ARG A 161 -7.66 -0.10 23.26
CA ARG A 161 -9.07 -0.23 22.89
C ARG A 161 -9.42 -1.67 22.50
N ASP A 162 -10.60 -2.11 22.91
CA ASP A 162 -11.06 -3.49 22.68
C ASP A 162 -11.32 -3.79 21.20
N ASP A 163 -11.67 -2.76 20.44
CA ASP A 163 -11.97 -2.83 19.00
C ASP A 163 -10.74 -2.63 18.11
N VAL A 164 -9.53 -2.51 18.67
CA VAL A 164 -8.30 -2.46 17.88
C VAL A 164 -8.08 -3.78 17.15
N TYR A 165 -7.73 -3.69 15.87
CA TYR A 165 -7.35 -4.84 15.07
C TYR A 165 -6.08 -5.50 15.63
N LYS A 166 -6.21 -6.78 15.99
CA LYS A 166 -5.15 -7.60 16.58
C LYS A 166 -4.84 -8.81 15.70
N GLU A 167 -3.56 -9.11 15.55
CA GLU A 167 -3.06 -10.33 14.93
C GLU A 167 -2.28 -11.12 15.99
N ASN A 168 -2.65 -12.38 16.20
CA ASN A 168 -2.10 -13.22 17.27
C ASN A 168 -2.18 -12.59 18.68
N GLY A 169 -3.24 -11.79 18.93
CA GLY A 169 -3.47 -11.11 20.20
C GLY A 169 -2.74 -9.76 20.36
N GLU A 170 -1.86 -9.41 19.41
CA GLU A 170 -1.10 -8.15 19.44
C GLU A 170 -1.70 -7.13 18.49
N ALA A 171 -1.78 -5.88 18.93
CA ALA A 171 -2.29 -4.78 18.12
C ALA A 171 -1.35 -4.53 16.93
N VAL A 172 -1.90 -4.49 15.72
CA VAL A 172 -1.12 -4.28 14.50
C VAL A 172 -1.13 -2.79 14.14
N PRO A 173 0.03 -2.12 14.06
CA PRO A 173 0.09 -0.72 13.68
C PRO A 173 -0.29 -0.52 12.20
N VAL A 174 -0.80 0.66 11.85
CA VAL A 174 -1.11 1.03 10.45
C VAL A 174 0.13 1.05 9.55
N ALA A 175 1.30 1.33 10.12
CA ALA A 175 2.61 1.33 9.48
C ALA A 175 3.69 1.19 10.55
N ASN A 176 4.84 0.56 10.25
CA ASN A 176 5.90 0.36 11.24
C ASN A 176 7.29 0.38 10.58
N GLN A 177 7.97 1.53 10.66
CA GLN A 177 9.28 1.73 10.03
C GLN A 177 9.29 1.30 8.54
N THR A 178 8.18 1.54 7.85
CA THR A 178 8.00 1.26 6.42
C THR A 178 8.16 2.54 5.59
N LEU A 179 8.28 2.39 4.27
CA LEU A 179 8.34 3.53 3.35
C LEU A 179 6.93 4.03 3.03
N LEU A 180 6.67 5.29 3.33
CA LEU A 180 5.44 6.00 2.99
C LEU A 180 5.65 6.88 1.77
N VAL A 181 4.64 6.94 0.91
CA VAL A 181 4.66 7.71 -0.33
C VAL A 181 3.40 8.55 -0.47
N ASP A 182 3.58 9.85 -0.61
CA ASP A 182 2.52 10.81 -0.88
C ASP A 182 2.74 11.46 -2.24
N ARG A 183 1.64 11.77 -2.94
CA ARG A 183 1.69 12.35 -4.27
C ARG A 183 0.96 13.67 -4.37
N PHE A 184 1.66 14.64 -4.94
CA PHE A 184 1.21 16.01 -5.06
C PHE A 184 1.11 16.44 -6.53
N VAL A 185 0.10 17.26 -6.80
CA VAL A 185 -0.05 18.02 -8.04
C VAL A 185 0.42 19.45 -7.77
N PHE A 186 1.22 19.97 -8.70
CA PHE A 186 1.66 21.35 -8.69
C PHE A 186 0.65 22.22 -9.44
N SER A 187 0.06 23.19 -8.75
CA SER A 187 -0.95 24.10 -9.30
C SER A 187 -0.43 25.54 -9.32
N LEU A 188 -0.54 26.21 -10.46
CA LEU A 188 -0.05 27.59 -10.64
C LEU A 188 -1.02 28.67 -10.13
N GLY A 189 -2.26 28.32 -9.80
CA GLY A 189 -3.36 29.26 -9.56
C GLY A 189 -3.84 29.40 -8.12
N GLY A 190 -2.99 29.18 -7.12
CA GLY A 190 -3.37 29.40 -5.72
C GLY A 190 -3.51 30.89 -5.38
N GLU A 191 -4.32 31.23 -4.37
CA GLU A 191 -4.47 32.63 -3.89
C GLU A 191 -3.14 33.28 -3.52
N GLN A 192 -2.17 32.47 -3.07
CA GLN A 192 -0.83 32.90 -2.69
C GLN A 192 0.23 32.54 -3.77
N GLY A 193 -0.18 32.20 -5.00
CA GLY A 193 0.71 31.76 -6.08
C GLY A 193 0.80 30.23 -6.20
N PRO A 194 1.89 29.68 -6.78
CA PRO A 194 2.00 28.24 -7.00
C PRO A 194 1.89 27.43 -5.70
N THR A 195 1.19 26.30 -5.75
CA THR A 195 0.87 25.47 -4.59
C THR A 195 1.01 23.98 -4.88
N LEU A 196 1.29 23.21 -3.83
CA LEU A 196 1.23 21.75 -3.85
C LEU A 196 -0.10 21.32 -3.25
N GLN A 197 -0.82 20.47 -3.96
CA GLN A 197 -2.09 19.90 -3.47
C GLN A 197 -2.00 18.38 -3.51
N PRO A 198 -2.48 17.67 -2.47
CA PRO A 198 -2.64 16.23 -2.53
C PRO A 198 -3.46 15.85 -3.77
N LYS A 199 -3.03 14.80 -4.46
CA LYS A 199 -3.71 14.36 -5.68
C LYS A 199 -5.14 13.91 -5.36
N LEU A 200 -6.13 14.40 -6.11
CA LEU A 200 -7.50 13.89 -6.04
C LEU A 200 -7.60 12.50 -6.68
N GLU A 201 -8.46 11.67 -6.11
CA GLU A 201 -8.78 10.33 -6.60
C GLU A 201 -10.27 10.24 -6.98
N ILE A 202 -10.58 9.40 -7.97
CA ILE A 202 -11.96 9.07 -8.33
C ILE A 202 -12.34 7.78 -7.61
N ARG A 203 -13.42 7.83 -6.83
CA ARG A 203 -13.98 6.68 -6.11
C ARG A 203 -15.49 6.62 -6.28
N TYR A 204 -16.07 5.48 -5.93
CA TYR A 204 -17.51 5.34 -5.78
C TYR A 204 -18.00 6.20 -4.62
N GLN A 205 -18.98 7.07 -4.84
CA GLN A 205 -19.35 8.14 -3.91
C GLN A 205 -20.01 7.64 -2.62
N ARG A 206 -20.73 6.50 -2.67
CA ARG A 206 -21.39 5.89 -1.51
C ARG A 206 -20.48 4.91 -0.79
N SER A 207 -19.86 3.97 -1.52
CA SER A 207 -18.93 3.02 -0.91
C SER A 207 -17.63 3.66 -0.45
N LYS A 208 -17.26 4.81 -1.04
CA LYS A 208 -15.95 5.47 -0.86
C LYS A 208 -14.76 4.61 -1.32
N HIS A 209 -15.01 3.55 -2.10
CA HIS A 209 -13.98 2.64 -2.60
C HIS A 209 -13.61 2.93 -4.06
N LYS A 210 -12.37 2.66 -4.44
CA LYS A 210 -11.86 2.90 -5.81
C LYS A 210 -12.51 2.00 -6.87
N THR A 211 -12.81 0.75 -6.51
CA THR A 211 -13.25 -0.29 -7.46
C THR A 211 -14.52 -1.03 -7.05
N LEU A 212 -14.94 -0.93 -5.79
CA LEU A 212 -16.05 -1.69 -5.25
C LEU A 212 -17.24 -0.76 -5.09
N ARG A 213 -18.30 -0.97 -5.87
CA ARG A 213 -19.53 -0.21 -5.75
C ARG A 213 -20.42 -0.81 -4.66
N GLN A 214 -21.10 0.02 -3.88
CA GLN A 214 -22.09 -0.45 -2.90
C GLN A 214 -23.37 -0.95 -3.58
N SER A 215 -23.77 -0.33 -4.68
CA SER A 215 -24.96 -0.71 -5.46
C SER A 215 -24.88 -0.19 -6.90
N ASN A 216 -25.88 -0.51 -7.72
CA ASN A 216 -25.99 0.04 -9.08
C ASN A 216 -26.17 1.57 -9.12
N LYS A 217 -26.58 2.19 -8.00
CA LYS A 217 -26.76 3.64 -7.85
C LYS A 217 -25.52 4.34 -7.29
N ASP A 218 -24.45 3.58 -7.03
CA ASP A 218 -23.19 4.12 -6.56
C ASP A 218 -22.35 4.52 -7.77
N THR A 219 -22.20 5.83 -7.97
CA THR A 219 -21.51 6.43 -9.12
C THR A 219 -20.09 6.83 -8.75
N LEU A 220 -19.22 6.96 -9.76
CA LEU A 220 -17.87 7.47 -9.55
C LEU A 220 -17.87 9.00 -9.45
N GLY A 221 -17.07 9.54 -8.53
CA GLY A 221 -16.87 10.98 -8.35
C GLY A 221 -15.58 11.28 -7.59
N THR A 222 -15.24 12.56 -7.48
CA THR A 222 -14.09 13.05 -6.69
C THR A 222 -14.46 13.43 -5.26
N GLU A 223 -15.74 13.27 -4.89
CA GLU A 223 -16.29 13.63 -3.59
C GLU A 223 -17.32 12.58 -3.17
N ASP A 224 -17.46 12.35 -1.86
CA ASP A 224 -18.47 11.46 -1.30
C ASP A 224 -19.88 12.07 -1.28
N MET A 225 -20.87 11.32 -0.80
CA MET A 225 -22.26 11.79 -0.66
C MET A 225 -22.43 13.00 0.29
N ALA A 226 -21.43 13.28 1.13
CA ALA A 226 -21.39 14.41 2.05
C ALA A 226 -20.48 15.56 1.56
N GLN A 227 -20.05 15.51 0.29
CA GLN A 227 -19.18 16.50 -0.37
C GLN A 227 -17.75 16.55 0.17
N ASN A 228 -17.29 15.51 0.88
CA ASN A 228 -15.90 15.40 1.29
C ASN A 228 -15.07 14.93 0.09
N LYS A 229 -13.95 15.61 -0.20
CA LYS A 229 -13.07 15.26 -1.33
C LYS A 229 -12.33 13.96 -1.10
N PHE A 230 -12.25 13.15 -2.15
CA PHE A 230 -11.39 11.98 -2.17
C PHE A 230 -9.98 12.39 -2.59
N TYR A 231 -9.07 12.38 -1.63
CA TYR A 231 -7.63 12.44 -1.90
C TYR A 231 -7.07 11.03 -2.07
N GLU A 232 -6.03 10.89 -2.88
CA GLU A 232 -5.24 9.67 -2.97
C GLU A 232 -4.64 9.39 -1.58
N PRO A 233 -4.87 8.19 -1.00
CA PRO A 233 -4.37 7.87 0.32
C PRO A 233 -2.85 7.75 0.29
N THR A 234 -2.19 7.99 1.41
CA THR A 234 -0.77 7.70 1.55
C THR A 234 -0.51 6.24 1.24
N GLN A 235 0.44 5.98 0.37
CA GLN A 235 0.81 4.63 -0.03
C GLN A 235 1.87 4.10 0.94
N GLU A 236 1.56 3.04 1.65
CA GLU A 236 2.51 2.31 2.49
C GLU A 236 3.11 1.16 1.69
N LEU A 237 4.42 1.21 1.41
CA LEU A 237 5.15 0.07 0.87
C LEU A 237 5.63 -0.80 2.03
N SER A 238 4.74 -1.66 2.54
CA SER A 238 5.07 -2.58 3.65
C SER A 238 6.21 -3.54 3.34
N LEU A 239 6.45 -3.84 2.05
CA LEU A 239 7.59 -4.63 1.57
C LEU A 239 8.94 -3.93 1.78
N VAL A 240 8.95 -2.59 1.84
CA VAL A 240 10.13 -1.77 2.18
C VAL A 240 10.03 -1.42 3.65
N GLY A 241 10.38 -2.37 4.52
CA GLY A 241 10.17 -2.29 5.96
C GLY A 241 11.48 -2.27 6.76
N LYS A 242 11.32 -2.18 8.09
CA LYS A 242 12.43 -2.23 9.06
C LYS A 242 13.51 -1.18 8.78
N MET A 243 13.08 -0.02 8.27
CA MET A 243 13.96 1.07 7.90
C MET A 243 14.61 1.69 9.14
N HIS A 244 15.87 2.10 9.00
CA HIS A 244 16.61 2.78 10.06
C HIS A 244 16.99 4.19 9.63
N LYS A 245 16.71 5.18 10.49
CA LYS A 245 17.26 6.55 10.41
C LYS A 245 17.16 7.23 9.03
N GLY A 246 16.06 7.02 8.29
CA GLY A 246 15.87 7.59 6.97
C GLY A 246 16.90 7.13 5.93
N MET A 247 17.58 6.01 6.16
CA MET A 247 18.58 5.46 5.25
C MET A 247 17.92 4.74 4.08
N PHE A 248 17.45 5.52 3.11
CA PHE A 248 16.91 5.00 1.86
C PHE A 248 17.21 5.94 0.69
N SER A 249 17.09 5.40 -0.53
CA SER A 249 17.16 6.17 -1.76
C SER A 249 16.19 5.60 -2.78
N VAL A 250 15.43 6.48 -3.42
CA VAL A 250 14.45 6.13 -4.46
C VAL A 250 14.81 6.81 -5.76
N LEU A 251 14.73 6.06 -6.86
CA LEU A 251 14.92 6.58 -8.20
C LEU A 251 14.01 5.84 -9.18
N GLN A 252 13.81 6.45 -10.35
CA GLN A 252 13.05 5.86 -11.43
C GLN A 252 13.99 5.54 -12.60
N LEU A 253 14.15 4.25 -12.91
CA LEU A 253 15.00 3.76 -13.98
C LEU A 253 14.21 3.63 -15.29
N PRO A 254 14.76 4.08 -16.43
CA PRO A 254 14.20 3.72 -17.74
C PRO A 254 14.43 2.24 -18.02
N THR A 255 13.62 1.67 -18.92
CA THR A 255 13.84 0.31 -19.43
C THR A 255 14.07 0.34 -20.94
N GLN A 256 14.46 -0.80 -21.52
CA GLN A 256 14.54 -0.95 -22.98
C GLN A 256 13.17 -0.87 -23.66
N ILE A 257 12.09 -1.05 -22.89
CA ILE A 257 10.72 -0.91 -23.38
C ILE A 257 10.33 0.57 -23.26
N ASN A 258 9.97 1.17 -24.39
CA ASN A 258 9.56 2.57 -24.42
C ASN A 258 8.42 2.85 -23.45
N GLU A 259 8.47 4.00 -22.79
CA GLU A 259 7.54 4.49 -21.76
C GLU A 259 7.40 3.61 -20.51
N GLN A 260 8.08 2.45 -20.46
CA GLN A 260 8.12 1.61 -19.27
C GLN A 260 9.31 2.01 -18.41
N LYS A 261 9.01 2.30 -17.16
CA LYS A 261 9.96 2.68 -16.13
C LYS A 261 9.82 1.77 -14.92
N ARG A 262 10.84 1.74 -14.07
CA ARG A 262 10.83 0.97 -12.81
C ARG A 262 11.28 1.84 -11.65
N TRP A 263 10.55 1.76 -10.54
CA TRP A 263 11.01 2.26 -9.26
C TRP A 263 12.15 1.37 -8.79
N GLN A 264 13.29 1.98 -8.52
CA GLN A 264 14.42 1.35 -7.86
C GLN A 264 14.56 1.99 -6.48
N ILE A 265 14.44 1.17 -5.45
CA ILE A 265 14.46 1.59 -4.05
C ILE A 265 15.58 0.84 -3.35
N PHE A 266 16.46 1.57 -2.69
CA PHE A 266 17.46 1.03 -1.79
C PHE A 266 17.10 1.42 -0.36
N CYS A 267 17.12 0.49 0.59
CA CYS A 267 16.96 0.82 2.00
C CYS A 267 17.85 -0.02 2.90
N TYR A 268 18.37 0.59 3.96
CA TYR A 268 19.06 -0.16 4.99
C TYR A 268 18.04 -0.83 5.92
N ASN A 269 18.13 -2.16 6.02
CA ASN A 269 17.25 -2.97 6.85
C ASN A 269 17.88 -3.19 8.22
N ASN A 270 17.25 -2.64 9.25
CA ASN A 270 17.77 -2.68 10.62
C ASN A 270 17.81 -4.10 11.22
N THR A 271 17.01 -5.02 10.69
CA THR A 271 16.93 -6.39 11.20
C THR A 271 18.05 -7.26 10.63
N THR A 272 18.32 -7.14 9.33
CA THR A 272 19.35 -7.93 8.65
C THR A 272 20.72 -7.26 8.69
N GLY A 273 20.76 -5.94 8.89
CA GLY A 273 21.98 -5.13 8.80
C GLY A 273 22.49 -4.95 7.37
N LEU A 274 21.67 -5.28 6.37
CA LEU A 274 22.03 -5.24 4.94
C LEU A 274 21.28 -4.14 4.19
N LEU A 275 21.75 -3.85 2.98
CA LEU A 275 21.04 -2.99 2.03
C LEU A 275 20.09 -3.85 1.19
N ASP A 276 18.80 -3.61 1.33
CA ASP A 276 17.78 -4.22 0.48
C ASP A 276 17.59 -3.37 -0.78
N SER A 277 17.35 -4.05 -1.92
CA SER A 277 17.14 -3.45 -3.23
C SER A 277 15.81 -3.95 -3.79
N PHE A 278 14.88 -3.04 -4.04
CA PHE A 278 13.56 -3.34 -4.60
C PHE A 278 13.43 -2.70 -5.98
N ASN A 279 12.96 -3.49 -6.94
CA ASN A 279 12.83 -3.06 -8.32
C ASN A 279 11.40 -3.33 -8.82
N ILE A 280 10.56 -2.30 -8.75
CA ILE A 280 9.10 -2.40 -8.94
C ILE A 280 8.72 -1.70 -10.24
N GLU A 281 7.87 -2.31 -11.05
CA GLU A 281 7.39 -1.65 -12.26
C GLU A 281 6.53 -0.43 -11.94
N VAL A 282 6.67 0.65 -12.71
CA VAL A 282 5.82 1.84 -12.58
C VAL A 282 4.46 1.54 -13.21
N ALA A 283 3.40 1.69 -12.43
CA ALA A 283 2.03 1.49 -12.92
C ALA A 283 1.60 2.60 -13.89
N LYS A 284 0.55 2.36 -14.68
CA LYS A 284 0.01 3.33 -15.65
C LYS A 284 -0.39 4.66 -15.01
N ASP A 285 -0.81 4.63 -13.74
CA ASP A 285 -1.17 5.82 -12.98
C ASP A 285 0.05 6.52 -12.36
N GLY A 286 1.26 5.99 -12.51
CA GLY A 286 2.51 6.50 -11.95
C GLY A 286 2.92 5.87 -10.62
N LEU A 287 2.09 5.04 -9.99
CA LEU A 287 2.39 4.37 -8.72
C LEU A 287 3.15 3.05 -8.94
N PHE A 288 2.90 2.05 -8.09
CA PHE A 288 3.64 0.80 -8.01
C PHE A 288 2.81 -0.34 -8.60
N ASN A 289 3.32 -0.98 -9.65
CA ASN A 289 2.77 -2.22 -10.16
C ASN A 289 3.52 -3.40 -9.52
N THR A 290 3.04 -3.84 -8.35
CA THR A 290 3.63 -4.96 -7.60
C THR A 290 3.38 -6.33 -8.25
N PHE A 291 2.39 -6.45 -9.13
CA PHE A 291 2.13 -7.66 -9.90
C PHE A 291 3.02 -7.79 -11.15
N GLY A 292 3.63 -6.69 -11.59
CA GLY A 292 4.33 -6.58 -12.86
C GLY A 292 3.39 -6.70 -14.08
N THR A 293 3.87 -6.28 -15.25
CA THR A 293 3.14 -6.50 -16.51
C THR A 293 3.23 -7.96 -16.91
N ARG A 294 2.08 -8.64 -16.84
CA ARG A 294 1.88 -9.99 -17.36
C ARG A 294 1.84 -9.98 -18.89
N ARG A 295 2.47 -10.98 -19.50
CA ARG A 295 2.53 -11.15 -20.97
C ARG A 295 1.72 -12.37 -21.38
N TYR A 296 1.10 -12.32 -22.54
CA TYR A 296 0.19 -13.34 -23.04
C TYR A 296 0.60 -13.77 -24.46
N THR A 297 0.30 -15.02 -24.80
CA THR A 297 0.60 -15.64 -26.09
C THR A 297 -0.54 -16.53 -26.57
N SER A 298 -0.43 -17.07 -27.79
CA SER A 298 -1.41 -17.98 -28.36
C SER A 298 -1.53 -19.27 -27.51
N PRO A 299 -2.76 -19.79 -27.29
CA PRO A 299 -2.92 -21.13 -26.72
C PRO A 299 -2.40 -22.23 -27.65
N ASP A 300 -2.26 -21.94 -28.94
CA ASP A 300 -1.72 -22.86 -29.94
C ASP A 300 -0.19 -22.70 -30.04
N PRO A 301 0.60 -23.76 -29.78
CA PRO A 301 2.06 -23.73 -29.87
C PRO A 301 2.61 -23.19 -31.19
N GLU A 302 1.92 -23.40 -32.32
CA GLU A 302 2.37 -22.94 -33.63
C GLU A 302 2.51 -21.41 -33.69
N TYR A 303 1.63 -20.69 -32.99
CA TYR A 303 1.57 -19.23 -33.02
C TYR A 303 2.17 -18.56 -31.78
N GLN A 304 2.76 -19.31 -30.84
CA GLN A 304 3.26 -18.75 -29.59
C GLN A 304 4.40 -17.75 -29.78
N SER A 305 5.30 -18.00 -30.74
CA SER A 305 6.39 -17.07 -31.06
C SER A 305 5.92 -15.83 -31.84
N ALA A 306 4.73 -15.87 -32.42
CA ALA A 306 4.17 -14.80 -33.25
C ALA A 306 3.19 -13.89 -32.49
N VAL A 307 2.66 -14.35 -31.35
CA VAL A 307 1.69 -13.62 -30.54
C VAL A 307 2.30 -13.25 -29.20
N PHE A 308 2.41 -11.95 -28.93
CA PHE A 308 2.98 -11.42 -27.71
C PHE A 308 2.22 -10.17 -27.27
N GLU A 309 1.28 -10.36 -26.34
CA GLU A 309 0.35 -9.34 -25.90
C GLU A 309 0.57 -8.97 -24.43
N ARG A 310 0.28 -7.73 -24.07
CA ARG A 310 0.41 -7.22 -22.68
C ARG A 310 -0.90 -7.31 -21.89
N GLN A 311 -1.98 -7.74 -22.52
CA GLN A 311 -3.30 -7.85 -21.93
C GLN A 311 -3.96 -9.16 -22.35
N PRO A 312 -4.89 -9.70 -21.54
CA PRO A 312 -5.77 -10.78 -21.96
C PRO A 312 -6.55 -10.40 -23.22
N GLY A 313 -6.93 -11.38 -24.02
CA GLY A 313 -7.68 -11.16 -25.26
C GLY A 313 -7.85 -12.45 -26.05
N SER A 314 -8.31 -12.33 -27.29
CA SER A 314 -8.41 -13.47 -28.21
C SER A 314 -7.21 -13.52 -29.16
N CYS A 315 -6.64 -14.71 -29.34
CA CYS A 315 -5.57 -14.94 -30.31
C CYS A 315 -6.03 -14.55 -31.72
N PRO A 316 -5.26 -13.75 -32.48
CA PRO A 316 -5.65 -13.31 -33.81
C PRO A 316 -5.80 -14.47 -34.80
N PHE A 317 -5.04 -15.55 -34.61
CA PHE A 317 -5.05 -16.76 -35.45
C PHE A 317 -6.14 -17.75 -35.04
N THR A 318 -6.19 -18.14 -33.76
CA THR A 318 -7.07 -19.22 -33.32
C THR A 318 -8.42 -18.76 -32.79
N LYS A 319 -8.60 -17.45 -32.56
CA LYS A 319 -9.76 -16.80 -31.91
C LYS A 319 -10.05 -17.28 -30.49
N LYS A 320 -9.25 -18.21 -29.95
CA LYS A 320 -9.32 -18.69 -28.57
C LYS A 320 -8.68 -17.67 -27.61
N PRO A 321 -9.05 -17.66 -26.33
CA PRO A 321 -8.41 -16.81 -25.33
C PRO A 321 -6.88 -17.01 -25.31
N LEU A 322 -6.13 -15.91 -25.25
CA LEU A 322 -4.70 -15.92 -25.05
C LEU A 322 -4.37 -16.53 -23.69
N ILE A 323 -3.25 -17.24 -23.62
CA ILE A 323 -2.72 -17.83 -22.38
C ILE A 323 -1.59 -16.96 -21.84
N LEU A 324 -1.42 -16.94 -20.52
CA LEU A 324 -0.31 -16.24 -19.89
C LEU A 324 1.01 -16.89 -20.34
N ILE A 325 1.98 -16.07 -20.75
CA ILE A 325 3.37 -16.49 -20.84
C ILE A 325 3.85 -16.64 -19.40
N THR A 326 3.74 -17.85 -18.89
CA THR A 326 4.50 -18.30 -17.75
C THR A 326 5.90 -18.58 -18.28
N GLU A 327 6.92 -17.93 -17.73
CA GLU A 327 8.28 -18.30 -18.10
C GLU A 327 8.44 -19.80 -17.80
N LYS A 328 8.74 -20.60 -18.83
CA LYS A 328 9.21 -21.98 -18.65
C LYS A 328 10.56 -21.89 -17.95
N GLY A 329 10.54 -21.78 -16.64
CA GLY A 329 11.71 -21.43 -15.83
C GLY A 329 11.47 -20.37 -14.76
N GLY A 330 10.24 -20.08 -14.38
CA GLY A 330 9.95 -19.31 -13.17
C GLY A 330 9.80 -20.25 -11.97
N ALA A 331 10.91 -20.68 -11.37
CA ALA A 331 10.83 -21.00 -9.95
C ALA A 331 10.34 -19.72 -9.25
N ALA A 332 9.45 -19.83 -8.28
CA ALA A 332 9.35 -18.75 -7.31
C ALA A 332 10.77 -18.57 -6.74
N GLU A 333 11.45 -17.44 -7.01
CA GLU A 333 12.83 -17.20 -6.55
C GLU A 333 12.95 -17.32 -5.02
N SER A 334 11.81 -17.15 -4.35
CA SER A 334 11.61 -17.39 -2.93
C SER A 334 10.26 -18.07 -2.70
N ALA A 335 10.18 -18.87 -1.64
CA ALA A 335 8.93 -19.41 -1.15
C ALA A 335 8.90 -19.36 0.38
N LEU A 336 7.69 -19.28 0.94
CA LEU A 336 7.51 -19.35 2.38
C LEU A 336 7.86 -20.76 2.87
N ARG A 337 8.84 -20.85 3.78
CA ARG A 337 9.20 -22.11 4.44
C ARG A 337 8.48 -22.22 5.77
N PHE A 338 7.60 -23.21 5.90
CA PHE A 338 6.91 -23.52 7.15
C PHE A 338 7.74 -24.50 7.98
N LEU A 339 8.41 -23.97 9.02
CA LEU A 339 9.19 -24.79 9.95
C LEU A 339 8.22 -25.39 10.98
N GLY A 340 7.74 -26.61 10.70
CA GLY A 340 6.69 -27.32 11.47
C GLY A 340 7.05 -27.70 12.92
N LYS A 341 7.46 -26.75 13.75
CA LYS A 341 7.53 -26.90 15.21
C LYS A 341 6.34 -26.16 15.81
N GLU A 342 5.37 -26.93 16.29
CA GLU A 342 4.09 -26.50 16.86
C GLU A 342 3.12 -25.85 15.84
N ASP A 343 1.83 -25.77 16.19
CA ASP A 343 0.69 -25.28 15.39
C ASP A 343 0.80 -23.79 14.93
N LYS A 344 2.01 -23.25 14.81
CA LYS A 344 2.31 -21.82 14.56
C LYS A 344 2.94 -21.55 13.19
N SER A 345 3.13 -22.56 12.35
CA SER A 345 3.64 -22.37 10.99
C SER A 345 2.49 -22.37 9.97
N SER A 346 1.57 -21.43 10.11
CA SER A 346 0.49 -21.16 9.15
C SER A 346 0.37 -19.66 8.89
N VAL A 347 -0.07 -19.31 7.69
CA VAL A 347 -0.55 -17.94 7.42
C VAL A 347 -2.06 -17.95 7.61
N THR A 348 -2.55 -17.15 8.56
CA THR A 348 -3.99 -16.98 8.79
C THR A 348 -4.45 -15.74 8.06
N VAL A 349 -5.41 -15.91 7.16
CA VAL A 349 -6.06 -14.78 6.49
C VAL A 349 -7.43 -14.61 7.12
N ALA A 350 -7.67 -13.45 7.75
CA ALA A 350 -8.97 -13.14 8.33
C ALA A 350 -10.05 -13.08 7.24
N ASN A 351 -11.23 -13.63 7.53
CA ASN A 351 -12.37 -13.60 6.62
C ASN A 351 -13.03 -12.20 6.64
N THR A 352 -12.40 -11.25 5.96
CA THR A 352 -12.79 -9.83 5.97
C THR A 352 -13.86 -9.48 4.94
N ASP A 353 -14.41 -10.46 4.22
CA ASP A 353 -15.45 -10.26 3.22
C ASP A 353 -16.32 -11.51 3.15
N GLU A 354 -17.65 -11.40 3.03
CA GLU A 354 -18.52 -12.58 2.98
C GLU A 354 -18.20 -13.51 1.79
N ARG A 355 -17.58 -12.99 0.72
CA ARG A 355 -17.13 -13.75 -0.46
C ARG A 355 -15.87 -14.59 -0.19
N MET A 356 -15.17 -14.35 0.92
CA MET A 356 -14.04 -15.18 1.37
C MET A 356 -14.50 -16.37 2.23
N ASP A 357 -15.81 -16.46 2.52
CA ASP A 357 -16.43 -17.65 3.11
C ASP A 357 -16.80 -18.65 2.01
N ILE A 358 -15.96 -19.68 1.82
CA ILE A 358 -16.21 -20.73 0.83
C ILE A 358 -17.48 -21.54 1.10
N PHE A 359 -18.06 -21.42 2.31
CA PHE A 359 -19.31 -22.09 2.66
C PHE A 359 -20.54 -21.23 2.34
N LYS A 360 -20.37 -19.95 1.99
CA LYS A 360 -21.43 -19.08 1.48
C LYS A 360 -21.56 -19.13 -0.05
N ASP A 361 -20.44 -19.27 -0.75
CA ASP A 361 -20.41 -19.43 -2.21
C ASP A 361 -20.44 -20.91 -2.61
N ASN A 362 -21.30 -21.29 -3.57
CA ASN A 362 -21.46 -22.68 -4.04
C ASN A 362 -20.29 -23.17 -4.92
N SER A 363 -19.25 -22.36 -5.14
CA SER A 363 -18.11 -22.70 -6.00
C SER A 363 -16.87 -21.93 -5.60
N PHE A 364 -15.76 -22.63 -5.40
CA PHE A 364 -14.47 -22.04 -5.08
C PHE A 364 -13.34 -22.85 -5.72
N THR A 365 -12.17 -22.22 -5.81
CA THR A 365 -10.93 -22.85 -6.30
C THR A 365 -9.82 -22.54 -5.31
N VAL A 366 -9.00 -23.55 -5.01
CA VAL A 366 -7.74 -23.41 -4.27
C VAL A 366 -6.62 -23.88 -5.20
N GLU A 367 -5.63 -23.04 -5.45
CA GLU A 367 -4.43 -23.37 -6.21
C GLU A 367 -3.18 -22.92 -5.44
N CYS A 368 -2.13 -23.74 -5.41
CA CYS A 368 -0.86 -23.37 -4.78
C CYS A 368 0.31 -24.19 -5.35
N TRP A 369 1.48 -23.59 -5.45
CA TRP A 369 2.71 -24.37 -5.60
C TRP A 369 3.23 -24.74 -4.22
N ALA A 370 3.44 -26.03 -3.96
CA ALA A 370 3.90 -26.53 -2.67
C ALA A 370 5.01 -27.56 -2.83
N LYS A 371 5.99 -27.49 -1.93
CA LYS A 371 7.04 -28.49 -1.77
C LYS A 371 7.02 -29.01 -0.34
N ALA A 372 6.75 -30.30 -0.18
CA ALA A 372 6.79 -30.94 1.13
C ALA A 372 8.18 -31.51 1.40
N GLU A 373 8.84 -31.11 2.49
CA GLU A 373 10.12 -31.70 2.90
C GLU A 373 9.97 -33.18 3.32
N LYS A 374 8.75 -33.57 3.71
CA LYS A 374 8.33 -34.94 3.99
C LYS A 374 6.94 -35.13 3.42
N VAL A 375 6.71 -36.22 2.69
CA VAL A 375 5.41 -36.54 2.09
C VAL A 375 4.60 -37.55 2.92
N ASP A 376 5.24 -38.16 3.92
CA ASP A 376 4.59 -39.09 4.84
C ASP A 376 4.11 -38.32 6.08
N GLY A 377 2.79 -38.11 6.17
CA GLY A 377 2.17 -37.30 7.21
C GLY A 377 0.88 -36.63 6.78
N PHE A 378 0.46 -35.62 7.55
CA PHE A 378 -0.67 -34.74 7.26
C PHE A 378 -0.13 -33.32 7.07
N HIS A 379 0.03 -32.91 5.81
CA HIS A 379 0.55 -31.60 5.43
C HIS A 379 -0.57 -30.79 4.80
N ARG A 380 -1.16 -29.88 5.56
CA ARG A 380 -2.23 -29.00 5.10
C ARG A 380 -1.63 -27.79 4.40
N PHE A 381 -2.06 -27.52 3.17
CA PHE A 381 -1.72 -26.32 2.42
C PHE A 381 -2.79 -25.24 2.57
N PHE A 382 -4.03 -25.68 2.75
CA PHE A 382 -5.18 -24.82 2.96
C PHE A 382 -6.14 -25.45 3.98
N SER A 383 -6.75 -24.60 4.81
CA SER A 383 -7.81 -25.01 5.72
C SER A 383 -8.72 -23.82 6.00
N GLN A 384 -10.04 -24.01 5.88
CA GLN A 384 -11.04 -23.10 6.41
C GLN A 384 -12.01 -23.88 7.28
N HIS A 385 -12.29 -23.31 8.45
CA HIS A 385 -13.17 -23.89 9.47
C HIS A 385 -14.24 -22.87 9.81
N THR A 386 -15.44 -23.35 10.11
CA THR A 386 -16.52 -22.56 10.70
C THR A 386 -16.79 -23.00 12.13
N ASP A 387 -17.41 -22.11 12.92
CA ASP A 387 -17.79 -22.40 14.30
C ASP A 387 -18.82 -23.53 14.42
N ASP A 388 -19.64 -23.74 13.37
CA ASP A 388 -20.61 -24.82 13.27
C ASP A 388 -20.00 -26.17 12.83
N GLY A 389 -18.66 -26.25 12.73
CA GLY A 389 -17.92 -27.50 12.52
C GLY A 389 -17.73 -27.91 11.06
N LYS A 390 -18.05 -27.05 10.10
CA LYS A 390 -17.71 -27.31 8.69
C LYS A 390 -16.23 -27.07 8.47
N VAL A 391 -15.62 -27.93 7.66
CA VAL A 391 -14.19 -27.91 7.38
C VAL A 391 -13.96 -28.16 5.91
N THR A 392 -13.14 -27.32 5.30
CA THR A 392 -12.54 -27.60 4.01
C THR A 392 -11.04 -27.59 4.17
N THR A 393 -10.37 -28.63 3.71
CA THR A 393 -8.91 -28.70 3.74
C THR A 393 -8.36 -29.31 2.45
N ALA A 394 -7.21 -28.80 2.03
CA ALA A 394 -6.43 -29.33 0.92
C ALA A 394 -4.99 -29.57 1.39
N GLY A 395 -4.40 -30.68 1.00
CA GLY A 395 -3.03 -31.02 1.41
C GLY A 395 -2.57 -32.41 1.01
N ILE A 396 -1.35 -32.77 1.45
CA ILE A 396 -0.82 -34.13 1.29
C ILE A 396 -1.12 -34.93 2.55
N VAL A 397 -1.87 -36.03 2.39
CA VAL A 397 -2.22 -36.97 3.44
C VAL A 397 -1.71 -38.34 3.06
N LYS A 398 -0.80 -38.90 3.87
CA LYS A 398 -0.19 -40.22 3.64
C LYS A 398 0.30 -40.38 2.19
N LYS A 399 1.07 -39.40 1.71
CA LYS A 399 1.65 -39.34 0.36
C LYS A 399 0.65 -39.13 -0.78
N LYS A 400 -0.61 -38.78 -0.50
CA LYS A 400 -1.61 -38.50 -1.55
C LYS A 400 -2.15 -37.09 -1.42
N LEU A 401 -2.39 -36.43 -2.55
CA LEU A 401 -3.11 -35.17 -2.54
C LEU A 401 -4.56 -35.46 -2.12
N SER A 402 -5.01 -34.78 -1.09
CA SER A 402 -6.33 -34.92 -0.52
C SER A 402 -7.00 -33.57 -0.49
N PHE A 403 -8.25 -33.57 -0.95
CA PHE A 403 -9.15 -32.45 -0.86
C PHE A 403 -10.40 -32.92 -0.12
N TYR A 404 -10.72 -32.27 0.99
CA TYR A 404 -11.78 -32.70 1.88
C TYR A 404 -12.70 -31.54 2.19
N ILE A 405 -14.02 -31.76 2.10
CA ILE A 405 -15.09 -30.84 2.48
C ILE A 405 -16.07 -31.60 3.38
N SER A 406 -16.22 -31.18 4.63
CA SER A 406 -17.28 -31.67 5.51
C SER A 406 -18.47 -30.73 5.53
N ASN A 407 -19.45 -30.98 4.66
CA ASN A 407 -20.79 -30.42 4.76
C ASN A 407 -21.76 -31.50 5.27
N GLU A 408 -21.90 -31.62 6.59
CA GLU A 408 -22.81 -32.56 7.30
C GLU A 408 -22.56 -34.09 7.06
N SER A 409 -21.99 -34.48 5.91
CA SER A 409 -21.82 -35.88 5.47
C SER A 409 -20.36 -36.30 5.23
N GLY A 410 -19.41 -35.34 5.26
CA GLY A 410 -17.98 -35.60 5.09
C GLY A 410 -17.61 -36.17 3.71
N HIS A 411 -17.38 -35.31 2.72
CA HIS A 411 -16.96 -35.74 1.38
C HIS A 411 -15.50 -35.39 1.14
N GLY A 412 -14.71 -36.39 0.71
CA GLY A 412 -13.30 -36.20 0.37
C GLY A 412 -12.97 -36.84 -0.97
N ILE A 413 -12.10 -36.17 -1.72
CA ILE A 413 -11.46 -36.69 -2.92
C ILE A 413 -9.98 -36.86 -2.59
N ILE A 414 -9.42 -38.00 -2.98
CA ILE A 414 -8.00 -38.30 -2.81
C ILE A 414 -7.45 -38.68 -4.19
N SER A 415 -6.28 -38.18 -4.53
CA SER A 415 -5.58 -38.55 -5.76
C SER A 415 -5.32 -40.06 -5.81
N SER A 416 -5.38 -40.63 -7.01
CA SER A 416 -4.87 -41.98 -7.26
C SER A 416 -3.35 -42.01 -7.14
N GLU A 417 -2.69 -40.93 -7.55
CA GLU A 417 -1.24 -40.77 -7.53
C GLU A 417 -0.69 -40.64 -6.12
N THR A 418 0.54 -41.16 -5.96
CA THR A 418 1.28 -41.15 -4.69
C THR A 418 2.54 -40.32 -4.89
N TYR A 419 2.68 -39.26 -4.12
CA TYR A 419 3.84 -38.38 -4.09
C TYR A 419 4.99 -39.10 -3.40
N THR A 420 6.10 -39.27 -4.12
CA THR A 420 7.29 -40.00 -3.62
C THR A 420 8.53 -39.12 -3.51
N ASP A 421 8.47 -37.92 -4.08
CA ASP A 421 9.55 -36.95 -4.07
C ASP A 421 9.25 -35.78 -3.11
N SER A 422 10.25 -34.92 -2.94
CA SER A 422 10.16 -33.66 -2.20
C SER A 422 10.37 -32.49 -3.16
N ASP A 423 9.78 -32.54 -4.35
CA ASP A 423 9.86 -31.49 -5.34
C ASP A 423 8.66 -30.52 -5.25
N TRP A 424 8.67 -29.48 -6.09
CA TRP A 424 7.57 -28.56 -6.24
C TRP A 424 6.44 -29.18 -7.05
N HIS A 425 5.23 -29.10 -6.50
CA HIS A 425 3.99 -29.55 -7.13
C HIS A 425 2.99 -28.40 -7.17
N HIS A 426 2.10 -28.43 -8.15
CA HIS A 426 0.98 -27.48 -8.29
C HIS A 426 -0.34 -28.15 -7.90
#